data_AF-A0A7T8J8W7-F1
#
_entry.id   AF-A0A7T8J8W7-F1
#
_cell.length_a   1.000
_cell.length_b   1.000
_cell.length_c   1.000
_cell.angle_alpha   90.00
_cell.angle_beta   90.00
_cell.angle_gamma   90.00
#
_symmetry.space_group_name_H-M   'P 1'
#
loop_
_entity.id
_entity.type
_entity.pdbx_description
1 polymer ?
#
loop_
_entity_poly.entity_id
_entity_poly.type
_entity_poly.pdbx_seq_one_letter_code
_entity_poly.pdbx_strand_id
1 'polypeptide(L)'
;MGLYRGKRQEEHIKLATEYSKTQLNMGYLVNSQREKRGAGFELRTDSLSSPFAIKAGDPIGHMGYYQAPKDGGYEARYQVHIECTSMDDNLEKFLTNPERVGEKNPLWLKYAPGLVLYKKDITAGTFTKDTRVTTRSGILPLSQVQTEADKSTRQEYWQLRPENAYALKGQAEPQLLSQYDLARLGFRTETAEPASFDYLDGKKQPIGFFRNLINSLYEAATGDTRTSHALVKHNYQRLLDKIDSGSDRYSPMEYWRALHNPDYRDVIQKTIVKHPSDWYFKKGDALWQPFLNALKKDAPEWKKYSEDFLDKMAWMQDVTTEKLGPSLWHMHPIMFLGTILQRQRYVIKYTNYSSTLDLALDKQMALGSRNPLHGPQIGTNLGFAPVSRERVSSYLDPINYEIGENPNMFQFMILTSYIGIPKSAIASVLKGQGILDGKEDAFIQAAKENNVNEMYLVAHAIVETGHGTSTLATGNRYNGRTYYNVYGVGAYDGVAVSEGTRFAAKNNWDTPEAAIIGGAAFTSTNFFSRGQDTLYKMRWNPQSPGVHQYATAINWAETQASIIYKMAVKSPDNTIYFDYPIYAR
;
A
#
# COMPACT_ATOMS: atom_id res chain seq x y z
N MET A 1 -1.77 0.78 -5.95
CA MET A 1 -1.29 -0.13 -7.04
C MET A 1 -2.55 -0.47 -7.83
N GLY A 2 -2.87 0.34 -8.84
CA GLY A 2 -4.17 0.33 -9.49
C GLY A 2 -4.41 -0.93 -10.33
N LEU A 3 -5.52 -1.61 -10.07
CA LEU A 3 -6.05 -2.71 -10.88
C LEU A 3 -6.85 -2.11 -12.04
N TYR A 4 -6.32 -2.14 -13.25
CA TYR A 4 -7.08 -1.79 -14.44
C TYR A 4 -7.93 -3.00 -14.88
N ARG A 5 -9.26 -2.84 -14.91
CA ARG A 5 -10.19 -3.84 -15.46
C ARG A 5 -10.48 -3.51 -16.94
N GLY A 6 -9.84 -4.26 -17.84
CA GLY A 6 -10.25 -4.40 -19.25
C GLY A 6 -10.76 -5.81 -19.52
N LYS A 7 -11.95 -5.94 -20.11
CA LYS A 7 -12.59 -7.24 -20.42
C LYS A 7 -11.84 -7.98 -21.55
N ARG A 8 -11.64 -9.28 -21.33
CA ARG A 8 -11.43 -10.39 -22.30
C ARG A 8 -10.23 -10.29 -23.25
N GLN A 9 -9.05 -10.59 -22.72
CA GLN A 9 -8.14 -11.69 -23.13
C GLN A 9 -7.02 -11.71 -22.09
N GLU A 10 -6.91 -12.81 -21.36
CA GLU A 10 -6.27 -12.87 -20.04
C GLU A 10 -4.75 -12.64 -20.11
N GLU A 11 -4.31 -11.43 -19.75
CA GLU A 11 -2.92 -11.17 -19.35
C GLU A 11 -2.74 -11.67 -17.91
N HIS A 12 -2.02 -12.77 -17.76
CA HIS A 12 -1.65 -13.31 -16.46
C HIS A 12 -0.33 -12.69 -15.99
N ILE A 13 -0.31 -12.05 -14.82
CA ILE A 13 0.93 -11.89 -14.08
C ILE A 13 1.34 -13.28 -13.58
N LYS A 14 2.28 -13.91 -14.27
CA LYS A 14 2.91 -15.15 -13.78
C LYS A 14 3.95 -14.78 -12.74
N LEU A 15 3.54 -14.81 -11.47
CA LEU A 15 4.45 -14.83 -10.34
C LEU A 15 4.96 -16.27 -10.22
N ALA A 16 6.14 -16.53 -10.78
CA ALA A 16 6.85 -17.76 -10.52
C ALA A 16 8.00 -17.42 -9.57
N THR A 17 8.03 -18.03 -8.39
CA THR A 17 9.32 -18.36 -7.80
C THR A 17 9.98 -19.38 -8.74
N GLU A 18 11.30 -19.44 -8.82
CA GLU A 18 11.98 -20.40 -9.72
C GLU A 18 11.56 -21.86 -9.48
N TYR A 19 10.94 -22.15 -8.34
CA TYR A 19 10.35 -23.43 -7.96
C TYR A 19 9.11 -23.89 -8.76
N SER A 20 8.57 -23.09 -9.68
CA SER A 20 7.61 -23.59 -10.68
C SER A 20 8.25 -24.18 -11.94
N LYS A 21 9.58 -24.43 -11.97
CA LYS A 21 10.25 -25.17 -13.06
C LYS A 21 11.47 -25.95 -12.56
N THR A 22 11.31 -27.18 -12.12
CA THR A 22 12.41 -28.17 -12.16
C THR A 22 12.03 -29.35 -13.05
N GLN A 23 13.07 -29.90 -13.69
CA GLN A 23 13.10 -30.93 -14.72
C GLN A 23 12.44 -30.55 -16.07
N LEU A 24 13.28 -29.99 -16.95
CA LEU A 24 13.16 -29.94 -18.41
C LEU A 24 12.27 -28.81 -19.03
N ASN A 25 12.92 -27.81 -19.64
CA ASN A 25 12.54 -27.46 -21.01
C ASN A 25 12.83 -28.72 -21.86
N MET A 26 11.87 -29.65 -21.93
CA MET A 26 11.92 -31.03 -22.46
C MET A 26 12.34 -31.14 -23.92
N GLY A 27 13.55 -30.70 -24.24
CA GLY A 27 14.13 -30.76 -25.56
C GLY A 27 14.52 -32.19 -25.93
N TYR A 28 13.67 -32.90 -26.66
CA TYR A 28 14.04 -34.17 -27.26
C TYR A 28 14.51 -33.90 -28.70
N LEU A 29 15.83 -33.81 -28.85
CA LEU A 29 16.53 -33.62 -30.14
C LEU A 29 16.49 -34.85 -31.06
N VAL A 30 15.69 -35.86 -30.72
CA VAL A 30 15.50 -37.07 -31.52
C VAL A 30 14.06 -37.58 -31.48
N ASN A 31 13.59 -38.19 -32.57
CA ASN A 31 12.34 -38.96 -32.54
C ASN A 31 12.49 -40.23 -31.65
N SER A 32 11.42 -41.00 -31.47
CA SER A 32 11.45 -42.30 -30.77
C SER A 32 12.45 -43.32 -31.35
N GLN A 33 13.07 -43.00 -32.48
CA GLN A 33 14.04 -43.80 -33.23
C GLN A 33 15.46 -43.18 -33.22
N ARG A 34 15.71 -42.10 -32.46
CA ARG A 34 17.02 -41.47 -32.22
C ARG A 34 17.64 -40.60 -33.35
N GLU A 35 16.84 -40.02 -34.26
CA GLU A 35 17.35 -39.19 -35.38
C GLU A 35 17.31 -37.66 -35.12
N LYS A 36 18.41 -36.94 -35.43
CA LYS A 36 18.67 -35.50 -35.12
C LYS A 36 17.96 -34.51 -36.06
N ARG A 37 17.46 -33.36 -35.55
CA ARG A 37 16.58 -32.42 -36.31
C ARG A 37 16.97 -30.91 -36.47
N GLY A 38 18.21 -30.44 -36.23
CA GLY A 38 18.69 -29.08 -36.68
C GLY A 38 19.34 -28.15 -35.62
N ALA A 39 19.81 -26.94 -36.02
CA ALA A 39 20.73 -26.02 -35.28
C ALA A 39 20.21 -24.56 -35.03
N GLY A 40 20.67 -23.88 -33.94
CA GLY A 40 20.11 -22.62 -33.35
C GLY A 40 20.91 -21.28 -33.45
N PHE A 41 20.58 -20.25 -32.62
CA PHE A 41 21.17 -18.86 -32.61
C PHE A 41 21.15 -18.08 -31.25
N GLU A 42 21.70 -16.84 -31.24
CA GLU A 42 22.22 -15.93 -30.15
C GLU A 42 21.20 -15.14 -29.27
N LEU A 43 21.62 -14.75 -28.03
CA LEU A 43 20.90 -13.94 -27.03
C LEU A 43 21.60 -12.58 -26.77
N ARG A 44 20.87 -11.44 -26.74
CA ARG A 44 21.38 -10.11 -26.37
C ARG A 44 20.77 -9.60 -25.06
N THR A 45 21.62 -9.01 -24.21
CA THR A 45 21.24 -8.19 -23.05
C THR A 45 21.47 -6.72 -23.40
N ASP A 46 20.41 -5.91 -23.49
CA ASP A 46 20.54 -4.47 -23.74
C ASP A 46 21.04 -3.78 -22.46
N SER A 47 22.32 -3.43 -22.41
CA SER A 47 22.85 -2.46 -21.47
C SER A 47 22.42 -1.06 -21.93
N LEU A 48 21.62 -0.35 -21.13
CA LEU A 48 21.27 1.04 -21.42
C LEU A 48 22.55 1.91 -21.38
N SER A 49 22.77 2.72 -22.42
CA SER A 49 23.93 3.61 -22.54
C SER A 49 23.95 4.78 -21.55
N SER A 50 22.84 5.03 -20.86
CA SER A 50 22.73 6.02 -19.78
C SER A 50 21.97 5.42 -18.59
N PRO A 51 22.48 5.53 -17.35
CA PRO A 51 21.74 5.15 -16.15
C PRO A 51 20.45 5.98 -16.05
N PHE A 52 19.33 5.34 -15.71
CA PHE A 52 18.12 6.05 -15.29
C PHE A 52 18.24 6.39 -13.81
N ALA A 53 18.15 7.69 -13.47
CA ALA A 53 18.05 8.11 -12.08
C ALA A 53 16.68 7.68 -11.51
N ILE A 54 16.70 6.79 -10.52
CA ILE A 54 15.51 6.26 -9.85
C ILE A 54 15.50 6.72 -8.39
N LYS A 55 14.33 7.09 -7.86
CA LYS A 55 14.14 7.39 -6.44
C LYS A 55 13.57 6.17 -5.73
N ALA A 56 13.82 6.10 -4.42
CA ALA A 56 13.15 5.11 -3.57
C ALA A 56 11.62 5.26 -3.70
N GLY A 57 10.94 4.19 -4.14
CA GLY A 57 9.49 4.16 -4.36
C GLY A 57 9.03 4.36 -5.80
N ASP A 58 9.94 4.65 -6.75
CA ASP A 58 9.58 4.70 -8.16
C ASP A 58 9.26 3.29 -8.70
N PRO A 59 8.15 3.10 -9.45
CA PRO A 59 7.86 1.83 -10.09
C PRO A 59 8.82 1.62 -11.27
N ILE A 60 9.70 0.62 -11.16
CA ILE A 60 10.58 0.18 -12.24
C ILE A 60 10.04 -1.15 -12.75
N GLY A 61 9.59 -1.16 -13.99
CA GLY A 61 9.18 -2.38 -14.66
C GLY A 61 9.19 -2.16 -16.16
N HIS A 62 10.12 -2.82 -16.86
CA HIS A 62 9.94 -3.11 -18.27
C HIS A 62 9.52 -4.58 -18.35
N MET A 63 8.59 -4.91 -19.24
CA MET A 63 8.35 -6.32 -19.56
C MET A 63 9.61 -6.85 -20.26
N GLY A 64 10.39 -7.66 -19.57
CA GLY A 64 11.57 -8.31 -20.15
C GLY A 64 11.13 -9.29 -21.23
N TYR A 65 11.81 -9.26 -22.38
CA TYR A 65 11.63 -10.27 -23.41
C TYR A 65 12.43 -11.52 -23.02
N TYR A 66 11.74 -12.53 -22.49
CA TYR A 66 12.37 -13.78 -22.07
C TYR A 66 12.26 -14.84 -23.16
N GLN A 67 13.40 -15.47 -23.49
CA GLN A 67 13.49 -16.55 -24.47
C GLN A 67 13.98 -17.83 -23.78
N ALA A 68 13.10 -18.81 -23.63
CA ALA A 68 13.49 -20.15 -23.21
C ALA A 68 13.76 -21.00 -24.46
N PRO A 69 14.95 -21.60 -24.61
CA PRO A 69 15.21 -22.49 -25.73
C PRO A 69 14.26 -23.71 -25.65
N LYS A 70 13.72 -24.12 -26.80
CA LYS A 70 12.90 -25.33 -27.01
C LYS A 70 13.36 -26.06 -28.26
N ASP A 71 12.81 -27.25 -28.51
CA ASP A 71 13.07 -27.96 -29.76
C ASP A 71 12.75 -27.09 -30.98
N GLY A 72 13.76 -26.86 -31.83
CA GLY A 72 13.64 -26.09 -33.07
C GLY A 72 13.51 -24.57 -32.92
N GLY A 73 13.79 -23.99 -31.74
CA GLY A 73 13.78 -22.54 -31.57
C GLY A 73 13.75 -22.12 -30.10
N TYR A 74 12.90 -21.14 -29.78
CA TYR A 74 12.69 -20.68 -28.41
C TYR A 74 11.22 -20.37 -28.19
N GLU A 75 10.77 -20.51 -26.96
CA GLU A 75 9.56 -19.90 -26.48
C GLU A 75 9.91 -18.49 -26.00
N ALA A 76 9.36 -17.50 -26.69
CA ALA A 76 9.41 -16.13 -26.22
C ALA A 76 8.16 -15.77 -25.44
N ARG A 77 8.35 -15.01 -24.37
CA ARG A 77 7.27 -14.35 -23.66
C ARG A 77 7.77 -13.06 -23.03
N TYR A 78 6.88 -12.09 -22.96
CA TYR A 78 7.06 -10.95 -22.08
C TYR A 78 6.80 -11.40 -20.65
N GLN A 79 7.75 -11.14 -19.76
CA GLN A 79 7.59 -11.44 -18.34
C GLN A 79 8.27 -10.37 -17.48
N VAL A 80 7.76 -10.19 -16.26
CA VAL A 80 8.44 -9.43 -15.22
C VAL A 80 8.75 -10.42 -14.10
N HIS A 81 10.02 -10.43 -13.69
CA HIS A 81 10.49 -11.20 -12.54
C HIS A 81 10.70 -10.22 -11.38
N ILE A 82 10.05 -10.46 -10.25
CA ILE A 82 10.12 -9.60 -9.07
C ILE A 82 10.62 -10.46 -7.92
N GLU A 83 11.71 -10.02 -7.30
CA GLU A 83 12.29 -10.67 -6.13
C GLU A 83 12.33 -9.71 -4.96
N CYS A 84 12.12 -10.23 -3.76
CA CYS A 84 12.26 -9.51 -2.51
C CYS A 84 13.26 -10.26 -1.66
N THR A 85 14.46 -9.71 -1.54
CA THR A 85 15.59 -10.37 -0.88
C THR A 85 16.19 -9.51 0.22
N SER A 86 16.91 -10.15 1.14
CA SER A 86 17.65 -9.47 2.20
C SER A 86 18.95 -10.21 2.55
N MET A 87 20.00 -9.44 2.79
CA MET A 87 21.25 -9.87 3.42
C MET A 87 21.27 -9.62 4.93
N ASP A 88 20.19 -9.08 5.51
CA ASP A 88 20.15 -8.71 6.91
C ASP A 88 20.11 -9.96 7.81
N ASP A 89 21.20 -10.20 8.55
CA ASP A 89 21.28 -11.29 9.51
C ASP A 89 20.36 -11.09 10.72
N ASN A 90 19.79 -9.89 10.91
CA ASN A 90 18.81 -9.58 11.94
C ASN A 90 17.35 -9.83 11.50
N LEU A 91 17.12 -10.40 10.31
CA LEU A 91 15.78 -10.59 9.75
C LEU A 91 14.84 -11.32 10.71
N GLU A 92 15.29 -12.40 11.35
CA GLU A 92 14.46 -13.18 12.28
C GLU A 92 13.97 -12.35 13.46
N LYS A 93 14.85 -11.52 14.04
CA LYS A 93 14.48 -10.58 15.10
C LYS A 93 13.51 -9.53 14.56
N PHE A 94 13.75 -9.00 13.36
CA PHE A 94 12.83 -8.04 12.73
C PHE A 94 11.39 -8.58 12.63
N LEU A 95 11.19 -9.86 12.27
CA LEU A 95 9.86 -10.48 12.18
C LEU A 95 9.09 -10.48 13.51
N THR A 96 9.79 -10.38 14.64
CA THR A 96 9.19 -10.38 15.99
C THR A 96 8.73 -9.01 16.47
N ASN A 97 9.03 -7.93 15.73
CA ASN A 97 8.67 -6.56 16.07
C ASN A 97 9.12 -6.13 17.49
N PRO A 98 10.43 -6.19 17.80
CA PRO A 98 10.93 -5.95 19.16
C PRO A 98 10.60 -4.55 19.69
N GLU A 99 10.56 -3.55 18.81
CA GLU A 99 10.23 -2.16 19.12
C GLU A 99 8.73 -1.87 19.20
N ARG A 100 7.88 -2.91 19.03
CA ARG A 100 6.41 -2.82 19.12
C ARG A 100 5.80 -1.77 18.19
N VAL A 101 6.37 -1.64 16.99
CA VAL A 101 5.89 -0.71 15.98
C VAL A 101 4.42 -1.03 15.68
N GLY A 102 3.57 0.00 15.65
CA GLY A 102 2.13 -0.15 15.37
C GLY A 102 1.30 -0.78 16.49
N GLU A 103 1.84 -1.05 17.69
CA GLU A 103 1.10 -1.66 18.81
C GLU A 103 -0.14 -0.85 19.23
N LYS A 104 -0.06 0.48 19.16
CA LYS A 104 -1.19 1.39 19.47
C LYS A 104 -2.31 1.36 18.40
N ASN A 105 -2.04 0.74 17.26
CA ASN A 105 -2.88 0.76 16.06
C ASN A 105 -3.08 -0.65 15.50
N PRO A 106 -3.52 -1.63 16.31
CA PRO A 106 -3.58 -3.04 15.90
C PRO A 106 -4.53 -3.23 14.73
N LEU A 107 -4.17 -4.16 13.83
CA LEU A 107 -4.97 -4.52 12.66
C LEU A 107 -5.53 -5.94 12.74
N TRP A 108 -5.04 -6.75 13.68
CA TRP A 108 -5.39 -8.16 13.76
C TRP A 108 -5.76 -8.54 15.19
N LEU A 109 -6.67 -9.51 15.29
CA LEU A 109 -6.99 -10.21 16.51
C LEU A 109 -6.48 -11.65 16.38
N LYS A 110 -5.62 -12.09 17.30
CA LYS A 110 -5.10 -13.45 17.38
C LYS A 110 -5.63 -14.13 18.64
N TYR A 111 -6.08 -15.37 18.50
CA TYR A 111 -6.41 -16.23 19.64
C TYR A 111 -5.65 -17.53 19.56
N ALA A 112 -5.40 -18.15 20.72
CA ALA A 112 -4.77 -19.45 20.89
C ALA A 112 -5.81 -20.52 21.26
N PRO A 113 -5.47 -21.83 21.17
CA PRO A 113 -6.25 -22.90 21.79
C PRO A 113 -6.43 -22.67 23.29
N GLY A 114 -7.56 -23.10 23.84
CA GLY A 114 -7.91 -22.94 25.26
C GLY A 114 -8.59 -21.62 25.61
N LEU A 115 -8.82 -20.72 24.63
CA LEU A 115 -9.53 -19.47 24.87
C LEU A 115 -10.98 -19.75 25.29
N VAL A 116 -11.39 -19.14 26.40
CA VAL A 116 -12.77 -19.21 26.89
C VAL A 116 -13.71 -18.50 25.93
N LEU A 117 -14.77 -19.21 25.54
CA LEU A 117 -15.80 -18.71 24.65
C LEU A 117 -17.06 -18.31 25.44
N TYR A 118 -17.87 -17.46 24.81
CA TYR A 118 -19.15 -16.98 25.31
C TYR A 118 -20.24 -17.13 24.25
N LYS A 119 -21.46 -17.36 24.72
CA LYS A 119 -22.68 -17.39 23.92
C LYS A 119 -23.52 -16.16 24.26
N LYS A 120 -24.15 -15.60 23.22
CA LYS A 120 -25.09 -14.48 23.36
C LYS A 120 -26.51 -15.01 23.43
N ASP A 121 -27.26 -14.60 24.45
CA ASP A 121 -28.71 -14.66 24.42
C ASP A 121 -29.21 -13.49 23.54
N ILE A 122 -29.80 -13.82 22.39
CA ILE A 122 -30.22 -12.82 21.40
C ILE A 122 -31.37 -11.96 21.94
N THR A 123 -32.26 -12.55 22.74
CA THR A 123 -33.46 -11.90 23.27
C THR A 123 -33.09 -10.96 24.42
N ALA A 124 -32.36 -11.47 25.41
CA ALA A 124 -31.93 -10.68 26.57
C ALA A 124 -30.77 -9.73 26.22
N GLY A 125 -29.97 -10.05 25.20
CA GLY A 125 -28.76 -9.30 24.87
C GLY A 125 -27.66 -9.44 25.93
N THR A 126 -27.66 -10.57 26.65
CA THR A 126 -26.67 -10.89 27.68
C THR A 126 -25.74 -12.02 27.23
N PHE A 127 -24.58 -12.12 27.85
CA PHE A 127 -23.56 -13.11 27.51
C PHE A 127 -23.32 -14.08 28.65
N THR A 128 -23.19 -15.37 28.33
CA THR A 128 -22.86 -16.42 29.30
C THR A 128 -21.67 -17.23 28.80
N LYS A 129 -20.86 -17.72 29.73
CA LYS A 129 -19.69 -18.55 29.43
C LYS A 129 -20.12 -19.84 28.73
N ASP A 130 -19.53 -20.14 27.59
CA ASP A 130 -19.70 -21.39 26.88
C ASP A 130 -18.87 -22.50 27.57
N THR A 131 -19.34 -23.74 27.50
CA THR A 131 -18.57 -24.91 27.96
C THR A 131 -17.43 -25.25 27.02
N ARG A 132 -17.50 -24.77 25.78
CA ARG A 132 -16.44 -24.91 24.77
C ARG A 132 -15.31 -23.90 25.01
N VAL A 133 -14.11 -24.31 24.64
CA VAL A 133 -12.95 -23.44 24.43
C VAL A 133 -12.49 -23.59 22.99
N THR A 134 -11.72 -22.63 22.49
CA THR A 134 -11.04 -22.78 21.19
C THR A 134 -10.12 -24.00 21.23
N THR A 135 -10.03 -24.77 20.15
CA THR A 135 -9.12 -25.93 20.06
C THR A 135 -7.91 -25.65 19.17
N ARG A 136 -7.85 -24.44 18.59
CA ARG A 136 -6.86 -24.03 17.61
C ARG A 136 -6.52 -22.54 17.76
N SER A 137 -5.44 -22.15 17.12
CA SER A 137 -5.13 -20.73 16.92
C SER A 137 -5.95 -20.16 15.77
N GLY A 138 -6.24 -18.86 15.81
CA GLY A 138 -6.82 -18.14 14.68
C GLY A 138 -6.36 -16.69 14.65
N ILE A 139 -6.38 -16.10 13.46
CA ILE A 139 -5.99 -14.72 13.20
C ILE A 139 -7.08 -14.09 12.34
N LEU A 140 -7.67 -13.00 12.83
CA LEU A 140 -8.77 -12.30 12.17
C LEU A 140 -8.39 -10.85 11.90
N PRO A 141 -8.70 -10.30 10.71
CA PRO A 141 -8.62 -8.86 10.50
C PRO A 141 -9.57 -8.18 11.50
N LEU A 142 -9.05 -7.26 12.30
CA LEU A 142 -9.83 -6.60 13.35
C LEU A 142 -11.00 -5.81 12.77
N SER A 143 -10.85 -5.29 11.54
CA SER A 143 -11.92 -4.62 10.78
C SER A 143 -13.13 -5.51 10.48
N GLN A 144 -12.98 -6.83 10.55
CA GLN A 144 -14.07 -7.80 10.34
C GLN A 144 -14.62 -8.36 11.67
N VAL A 145 -14.00 -8.02 12.80
CA VAL A 145 -14.44 -8.47 14.14
C VAL A 145 -15.44 -7.46 14.69
N GLN A 146 -16.70 -7.90 14.82
CA GLN A 146 -17.73 -7.10 15.46
C GLN A 146 -17.53 -7.07 16.97
N THR A 147 -17.73 -5.90 17.57
CA THR A 147 -17.77 -5.72 19.03
C THR A 147 -19.21 -5.53 19.46
N GLU A 148 -19.63 -6.27 20.49
CA GLU A 148 -20.96 -6.16 21.08
C GLU A 148 -20.85 -6.01 22.59
N ALA A 149 -21.74 -5.22 23.19
CA ALA A 149 -21.79 -5.02 24.63
C ALA A 149 -22.98 -5.75 25.26
N ASP A 150 -22.74 -6.39 26.40
CA ASP A 150 -23.80 -6.94 27.24
C ASP A 150 -24.72 -5.80 27.71
N LYS A 151 -26.04 -5.97 27.52
CA LYS A 151 -27.01 -4.92 27.85
C LYS A 151 -27.07 -4.60 29.34
N SER A 152 -26.72 -5.55 30.20
CA SER A 152 -26.79 -5.43 31.66
C SER A 152 -25.48 -4.93 32.26
N THR A 153 -24.35 -5.56 31.91
CA THR A 153 -23.04 -5.26 32.52
C THR A 153 -22.22 -4.24 31.73
N ARG A 154 -22.62 -3.94 30.48
CA ARG A 154 -21.84 -3.15 29.51
C ARG A 154 -20.48 -3.74 29.14
N GLN A 155 -20.19 -4.96 29.59
CA GLN A 155 -18.99 -5.68 29.19
C GLN A 155 -19.01 -5.95 27.68
N GLU A 156 -17.89 -5.64 27.02
CA GLU A 156 -17.75 -5.85 25.58
C GLU A 156 -17.19 -7.23 25.24
N TYR A 157 -17.59 -7.75 24.08
CA TYR A 157 -17.19 -9.02 23.53
C TYR A 157 -16.87 -8.90 22.04
N TRP A 158 -15.87 -9.64 21.59
CA TRP A 158 -15.51 -9.78 20.18
C TRP A 158 -16.15 -11.02 19.57
N GLN A 159 -16.80 -10.87 18.42
CA GLN A 159 -17.38 -12.00 17.69
C GLN A 159 -16.29 -12.78 16.93
N LEU A 160 -16.09 -14.05 17.30
CA LEU A 160 -15.20 -14.99 16.63
C LEU A 160 -16.01 -15.88 15.67
N ARG A 161 -16.20 -15.41 14.44
CA ARG A 161 -16.99 -16.12 13.42
C ARG A 161 -16.54 -17.57 13.15
N PRO A 162 -15.24 -17.89 13.02
CA PRO A 162 -14.80 -19.28 12.79
C PRO A 162 -15.15 -20.24 13.93
N GLU A 163 -15.36 -19.72 15.13
CA GLU A 163 -15.69 -20.50 16.33
C GLU A 163 -17.21 -20.48 16.61
N ASN A 164 -17.96 -19.68 15.84
CA ASN A 164 -19.37 -19.36 16.04
C ASN A 164 -19.66 -19.01 17.51
N ALA A 165 -18.84 -18.11 18.06
CA ALA A 165 -18.85 -17.76 19.47
C ALA A 165 -18.29 -16.35 19.69
N TYR A 166 -18.25 -15.94 20.96
CA TYR A 166 -17.71 -14.66 21.39
C TYR A 166 -16.53 -14.83 22.34
N ALA A 167 -15.60 -13.88 22.35
CA ALA A 167 -14.52 -13.78 23.31
C ALA A 167 -14.60 -12.48 24.09
N LEU A 168 -14.19 -12.50 25.36
CA LEU A 168 -14.23 -11.33 26.22
C LEU A 168 -13.21 -10.29 25.73
N LYS A 169 -13.63 -9.02 25.59
CA LYS A 169 -12.74 -7.91 25.22
C LYS A 169 -12.06 -7.33 26.46
N GLY A 170 -10.82 -6.89 26.31
CA GLY A 170 -10.03 -6.25 27.37
C GLY A 170 -9.25 -7.20 28.27
N GLN A 171 -9.09 -8.46 27.85
CA GLN A 171 -8.24 -9.46 28.51
C GLN A 171 -6.89 -9.60 27.77
N ALA A 172 -5.94 -10.32 28.36
CA ALA A 172 -4.66 -10.64 27.71
C ALA A 172 -4.83 -11.49 26.44
N GLU A 173 -5.85 -12.35 26.41
CA GLU A 173 -6.28 -13.13 25.26
C GLU A 173 -7.78 -12.87 24.99
N PRO A 174 -8.20 -12.72 23.72
CA PRO A 174 -7.39 -12.77 22.51
C PRO A 174 -6.49 -11.53 22.33
N GLN A 175 -5.31 -11.74 21.75
CA GLN A 175 -4.26 -10.74 21.55
C GLN A 175 -4.57 -9.81 20.37
N LEU A 176 -4.31 -8.52 20.55
CA LEU A 176 -4.25 -7.55 19.46
C LEU A 176 -2.84 -7.53 18.86
N LEU A 177 -2.74 -7.59 17.54
CA LEU A 177 -1.47 -7.52 16.81
C LEU A 177 -1.44 -6.32 15.86
N SER A 178 -0.27 -5.70 15.79
CA SER A 178 0.10 -4.79 14.71
C SER A 178 0.32 -5.56 13.40
N GLN A 179 0.40 -4.84 12.29
CA GLN A 179 0.78 -5.45 11.00
C GLN A 179 2.25 -5.90 10.95
N TYR A 180 3.10 -5.40 11.87
CA TYR A 180 4.53 -5.67 11.90
C TYR A 180 4.88 -6.88 12.77
N ASP A 181 3.93 -7.45 13.51
CA ASP A 181 4.11 -8.69 14.28
C ASP A 181 4.16 -9.93 13.37
N LEU A 182 5.01 -9.90 12.33
CA LEU A 182 5.04 -10.82 11.20
C LEU A 182 5.15 -12.29 11.64
N ALA A 183 6.01 -12.58 12.62
CA ALA A 183 6.14 -13.92 13.18
C ALA A 183 4.81 -14.41 13.79
N ARG A 184 4.12 -13.55 14.53
CA ARG A 184 2.80 -13.86 15.12
C ARG A 184 1.68 -13.90 14.08
N LEU A 185 1.89 -13.26 12.92
CA LEU A 185 1.03 -13.33 11.72
C LEU A 185 1.31 -14.55 10.83
N GLY A 186 2.25 -15.40 11.23
CA GLY A 186 2.56 -16.68 10.59
C GLY A 186 3.73 -16.64 9.60
N PHE A 187 4.49 -15.55 9.54
CA PHE A 187 5.78 -15.55 8.84
C PHE A 187 6.79 -16.39 9.61
N ARG A 188 7.55 -17.22 8.90
CA ARG A 188 8.61 -18.06 9.49
C ARG A 188 9.82 -18.09 8.59
N THR A 189 10.96 -18.38 9.18
CA THR A 189 12.21 -18.57 8.46
C THR A 189 12.54 -20.05 8.31
N GLU A 190 13.17 -20.39 7.20
CA GLU A 190 13.82 -21.67 6.96
C GLU A 190 15.19 -21.41 6.32
N THR A 191 16.16 -22.28 6.59
CA THR A 191 17.45 -22.25 5.89
C THR A 191 17.57 -23.51 5.04
N ALA A 192 17.96 -23.34 3.78
CA ALA A 192 18.17 -24.41 2.84
C ALA A 192 19.66 -24.48 2.46
N GLU A 193 20.29 -25.61 2.77
CA GLU A 193 21.69 -25.92 2.42
C GLU A 193 21.71 -27.11 1.44
N PRO A 194 21.33 -26.88 0.17
CA PRO A 194 21.25 -27.96 -0.80
C PRO A 194 22.63 -28.46 -1.22
N ALA A 195 22.69 -29.73 -1.63
CA ALA A 195 23.84 -30.26 -2.36
C ALA A 195 23.85 -29.84 -3.85
N SER A 196 22.72 -29.38 -4.38
CA SER A 196 22.53 -28.87 -5.75
C SER A 196 21.27 -28.04 -5.88
N PHE A 197 21.18 -27.18 -6.90
CA PHE A 197 19.97 -26.40 -7.18
C PHE A 197 18.74 -27.24 -7.60
N ASP A 198 18.92 -28.52 -7.96
CA ASP A 198 17.79 -29.45 -8.18
C ASP A 198 17.34 -30.08 -6.85
N TYR A 199 16.38 -29.44 -6.19
CA TYR A 199 15.80 -29.93 -4.94
C TYR A 199 14.82 -31.08 -5.12
N LEU A 200 14.29 -31.28 -6.34
CA LEU A 200 13.30 -32.31 -6.63
C LEU A 200 13.78 -33.27 -7.74
N ASP A 201 14.93 -33.90 -7.52
CA ASP A 201 15.65 -34.71 -8.54
C ASP A 201 14.97 -36.05 -8.91
N GLY A 202 13.97 -36.48 -8.12
CA GLY A 202 13.23 -37.74 -8.30
C GLY A 202 13.99 -39.00 -7.88
N LYS A 203 15.22 -38.85 -7.38
CA LYS A 203 16.14 -39.93 -6.97
C LYS A 203 16.35 -39.96 -5.47
N LYS A 204 16.58 -38.80 -4.84
CA LYS A 204 16.83 -38.68 -3.40
C LYS A 204 15.63 -38.07 -2.71
N GLN A 205 15.16 -38.67 -1.62
CA GLN A 205 14.03 -38.10 -0.88
C GLN A 205 14.31 -36.63 -0.51
N PRO A 206 13.32 -35.73 -0.69
CA PRO A 206 13.51 -34.30 -0.46
C PRO A 206 13.48 -33.99 1.05
N ILE A 207 14.60 -34.25 1.71
CA ILE A 207 14.83 -34.06 3.15
C ILE A 207 15.09 -32.58 3.51
N GLY A 208 15.26 -32.30 4.81
CA GLY A 208 15.60 -30.97 5.31
C GLY A 208 14.51 -29.93 5.00
N PHE A 209 14.88 -28.85 4.33
CA PHE A 209 13.99 -27.74 3.96
C PHE A 209 12.65 -28.21 3.34
N PHE A 210 12.70 -29.09 2.34
CA PHE A 210 11.48 -29.53 1.64
C PHE A 210 10.57 -30.37 2.54
N ARG A 211 11.15 -31.26 3.36
CA ARG A 211 10.39 -32.01 4.37
C ARG A 211 9.72 -31.05 5.35
N ASN A 212 10.43 -30.03 5.83
CA ASN A 212 9.87 -29.02 6.74
C ASN A 212 8.69 -28.27 6.11
N LEU A 213 8.79 -27.89 4.83
CA LEU A 213 7.67 -27.27 4.10
C LEU A 213 6.43 -28.17 4.04
N ILE A 214 6.61 -29.44 3.69
CA ILE A 214 5.49 -30.40 3.66
C ILE A 214 4.90 -30.60 5.07
N ASN A 215 5.73 -30.58 6.11
CA ASN A 215 5.26 -30.65 7.50
C ASN A 215 4.44 -29.40 7.88
N SER A 216 4.87 -28.20 7.50
CA SER A 216 4.09 -26.98 7.75
C SER A 216 2.72 -27.02 7.05
N LEU A 217 2.67 -27.59 5.84
CA LEU A 217 1.40 -27.80 5.12
C LEU A 217 0.52 -28.86 5.80
N TYR A 218 1.12 -29.92 6.31
CA TYR A 218 0.42 -30.93 7.11
C TYR A 218 -0.21 -30.34 8.38
N GLU A 219 0.53 -29.52 9.13
CA GLU A 219 0.04 -28.84 10.32
C GLU A 219 -1.12 -27.89 9.98
N ALA A 220 -0.99 -27.10 8.91
CA ALA A 220 -2.06 -26.23 8.44
C ALA A 220 -3.32 -27.02 8.02
N ALA A 221 -3.15 -28.13 7.31
CA ALA A 221 -4.26 -29.01 6.92
C ALA A 221 -4.90 -29.73 8.11
N THR A 222 -4.13 -30.00 9.16
CA THR A 222 -4.64 -30.60 10.41
C THR A 222 -5.54 -29.61 11.17
N GLY A 223 -5.24 -28.32 11.09
CA GLY A 223 -6.05 -27.24 11.69
C GLY A 223 -7.29 -26.81 10.88
N ASP A 224 -7.48 -27.33 9.66
CA ASP A 224 -8.59 -26.96 8.78
C ASP A 224 -9.90 -27.66 9.19
N THR A 225 -10.96 -26.87 9.40
CA THR A 225 -12.29 -27.38 9.79
C THR A 225 -13.28 -27.51 8.63
N ARG A 226 -12.89 -27.12 7.42
CA ARG A 226 -13.75 -27.30 6.25
C ARG A 226 -13.91 -28.80 5.99
N THR A 227 -15.14 -29.31 6.06
CA THR A 227 -15.43 -30.73 5.83
C THR A 227 -14.91 -31.21 4.47
N SER A 228 -14.94 -30.33 3.45
CA SER A 228 -14.38 -30.58 2.12
C SER A 228 -12.86 -30.82 2.10
N HIS A 229 -12.15 -30.45 3.16
CA HIS A 229 -10.68 -30.50 3.26
C HIS A 229 -10.17 -31.59 4.20
N ALA A 230 -11.07 -32.40 4.79
CA ALA A 230 -10.74 -33.41 5.79
C ALA A 230 -9.69 -34.44 5.32
N LEU A 231 -9.63 -34.73 4.02
CA LEU A 231 -8.66 -35.67 3.44
C LEU A 231 -7.28 -35.06 3.16
N VAL A 232 -7.14 -33.74 3.17
CA VAL A 232 -5.90 -33.08 2.75
C VAL A 232 -4.74 -33.40 3.70
N LYS A 233 -4.98 -33.42 5.02
CA LYS A 233 -3.95 -33.79 6.00
C LYS A 233 -3.39 -35.19 5.76
N HIS A 234 -4.22 -36.14 5.34
CA HIS A 234 -3.79 -37.51 5.05
C HIS A 234 -2.89 -37.57 3.81
N ASN A 235 -3.12 -36.70 2.83
CA ASN A 235 -2.23 -36.58 1.68
C ASN A 235 -0.85 -36.07 2.08
N TYR A 236 -0.77 -35.03 2.92
CA TYR A 236 0.52 -34.52 3.38
C TYR A 236 1.23 -35.53 4.31
N GLN A 237 0.51 -36.19 5.22
CA GLN A 237 1.06 -37.26 6.06
C GLN A 237 1.71 -38.34 5.21
N ARG A 238 1.01 -38.83 4.17
CA ARG A 238 1.54 -39.86 3.26
C ARG A 238 2.84 -39.41 2.56
N LEU A 239 2.98 -38.12 2.23
CA LEU A 239 4.21 -37.60 1.63
C LEU A 239 5.36 -37.52 2.63
N LEU A 240 5.06 -37.16 3.89
CA LEU A 240 6.03 -37.20 4.98
C LEU A 240 6.51 -38.63 5.25
N ASP A 241 5.58 -39.58 5.38
CA ASP A 241 5.89 -41.00 5.58
C ASP A 241 6.79 -41.54 4.45
N LYS A 242 6.55 -41.09 3.21
CA LYS A 242 7.36 -41.45 2.05
C LYS A 242 8.77 -40.85 2.11
N ILE A 243 8.91 -39.58 2.52
CA ILE A 243 10.23 -38.97 2.76
C ILE A 243 10.96 -39.78 3.85
N ASP A 244 10.28 -40.03 4.96
CA ASP A 244 10.86 -40.63 6.16
C ASP A 244 11.17 -42.12 5.97
N SER A 245 10.50 -42.80 5.03
CA SER A 245 10.83 -44.18 4.65
C SER A 245 12.19 -44.34 3.98
N GLY A 246 12.78 -43.26 3.45
CA GLY A 246 14.05 -43.30 2.74
C GLY A 246 14.01 -43.98 1.37
N SER A 247 12.82 -44.20 0.78
CA SER A 247 12.66 -44.91 -0.51
C SER A 247 13.50 -44.30 -1.65
N ASP A 248 14.12 -45.14 -2.47
CA ASP A 248 15.13 -44.76 -3.47
C ASP A 248 14.58 -44.01 -4.71
N ARG A 249 13.26 -43.82 -4.81
CA ARG A 249 12.61 -43.05 -5.91
C ARG A 249 11.30 -42.42 -5.45
N TYR A 250 11.03 -41.22 -5.96
CA TYR A 250 9.76 -40.53 -5.77
C TYR A 250 9.36 -39.75 -7.02
N SER A 251 8.12 -39.23 -7.04
CA SER A 251 7.63 -38.40 -8.13
C SER A 251 7.83 -36.94 -7.78
N PRO A 252 8.73 -36.18 -8.46
CA PRO A 252 8.88 -34.73 -8.23
C PRO A 252 7.56 -33.97 -8.35
N MET A 253 6.74 -34.35 -9.33
CA MET A 253 5.44 -33.74 -9.61
C MET A 253 4.46 -33.87 -8.44
N GLU A 254 4.55 -34.96 -7.68
CA GLU A 254 3.69 -35.19 -6.51
C GLU A 254 3.96 -34.15 -5.40
N TYR A 255 5.22 -33.91 -5.08
CA TYR A 255 5.64 -32.92 -4.08
C TYR A 255 5.44 -31.50 -4.60
N TRP A 256 5.71 -31.27 -5.88
CA TRP A 256 5.44 -29.98 -6.53
C TRP A 256 3.96 -29.58 -6.40
N ARG A 257 3.03 -30.49 -6.71
CA ARG A 257 1.59 -30.24 -6.56
C ARG A 257 1.20 -30.01 -5.10
N ALA A 258 1.84 -30.70 -4.16
CA ALA A 258 1.58 -30.53 -2.73
C ALA A 258 1.90 -29.10 -2.26
N LEU A 259 2.98 -28.50 -2.77
CA LEU A 259 3.39 -27.12 -2.49
C LEU A 259 2.50 -26.07 -3.19
N HIS A 260 1.86 -26.43 -4.31
CA HIS A 260 1.01 -25.53 -5.09
C HIS A 260 -0.49 -25.68 -4.77
N ASN A 261 -0.82 -26.09 -3.55
CA ASN A 261 -2.21 -26.15 -3.11
C ASN A 261 -2.72 -24.72 -2.77
N PRO A 262 -3.67 -24.17 -3.55
CA PRO A 262 -4.12 -22.78 -3.37
C PRO A 262 -4.81 -22.53 -2.02
N ASP A 263 -5.37 -23.56 -1.39
CA ASP A 263 -6.03 -23.46 -0.09
C ASP A 263 -5.07 -23.21 1.08
N TYR A 264 -3.80 -23.58 0.91
CA TYR A 264 -2.75 -23.46 1.93
C TYR A 264 -1.59 -22.59 1.45
N ARG A 265 -1.78 -21.82 0.37
CA ARG A 265 -0.73 -21.00 -0.24
C ARG A 265 -0.06 -20.05 0.74
N ASP A 266 -0.81 -19.53 1.73
CA ASP A 266 -0.29 -18.60 2.73
C ASP A 266 0.85 -19.24 3.55
N VAL A 267 0.82 -20.56 3.78
CA VAL A 267 1.91 -21.29 4.45
C VAL A 267 3.20 -21.13 3.67
N ILE A 268 3.15 -21.30 2.34
CA ILE A 268 4.33 -21.17 1.47
C ILE A 268 4.71 -19.70 1.31
N GLN A 269 3.75 -18.81 1.03
CA GLN A 269 4.00 -17.39 0.79
C GLN A 269 4.51 -16.62 2.02
N LYS A 270 4.27 -17.14 3.23
CA LYS A 270 4.82 -16.61 4.49
C LYS A 270 6.10 -17.33 4.94
N THR A 271 6.58 -18.31 4.18
CA THR A 271 7.91 -18.89 4.41
C THR A 271 8.95 -17.97 3.81
N ILE A 272 9.93 -17.56 4.61
CA ILE A 272 11.08 -16.79 4.19
C ILE A 272 12.29 -17.73 4.21
N VAL A 273 13.00 -17.85 3.09
CA VAL A 273 14.00 -18.92 2.92
C VAL A 273 15.37 -18.33 2.70
N LYS A 274 16.34 -18.67 3.55
CA LYS A 274 17.76 -18.41 3.26
C LYS A 274 18.29 -19.55 2.40
N HIS A 275 18.74 -19.24 1.19
CA HIS A 275 19.33 -20.27 0.32
C HIS A 275 20.44 -19.69 -0.58
N PRO A 276 21.38 -20.55 -1.03
CA PRO A 276 22.34 -20.22 -2.08
C PRO A 276 21.66 -19.57 -3.28
N SER A 277 22.21 -18.48 -3.82
CA SER A 277 21.66 -17.81 -5.01
C SER A 277 22.36 -18.25 -6.29
N ASP A 278 21.57 -18.60 -7.30
CA ASP A 278 21.98 -18.86 -8.67
C ASP A 278 22.69 -17.65 -9.32
N TRP A 279 22.49 -16.44 -8.81
CA TRP A 279 23.17 -15.21 -9.24
C TRP A 279 24.51 -14.97 -8.55
N TYR A 280 24.89 -15.84 -7.61
CA TYR A 280 26.20 -15.80 -6.97
C TYR A 280 27.12 -16.88 -7.54
N PHE A 281 26.64 -18.13 -7.68
CA PHE A 281 27.47 -19.27 -8.05
C PHE A 281 27.64 -19.40 -9.57
N LYS A 282 28.88 -19.62 -10.01
CA LYS A 282 29.30 -19.76 -11.42
C LYS A 282 29.42 -21.22 -11.83
N LYS A 283 29.67 -21.47 -13.11
CA LYS A 283 29.72 -22.84 -13.68
C LYS A 283 30.70 -23.80 -13.01
N GLY A 284 31.74 -23.28 -12.35
CA GLY A 284 32.77 -24.06 -11.66
C GLY A 284 32.37 -24.53 -10.26
N ASP A 285 31.31 -23.97 -9.70
CA ASP A 285 30.92 -24.22 -8.32
C ASP A 285 30.24 -25.58 -8.13
N ALA A 286 30.43 -26.17 -6.95
CA ALA A 286 29.97 -27.52 -6.62
C ALA A 286 28.46 -27.70 -6.79
N LEU A 287 27.66 -26.67 -6.49
CA LEU A 287 26.20 -26.69 -6.58
C LEU A 287 25.68 -26.91 -8.01
N TRP A 288 26.43 -26.49 -9.03
CA TRP A 288 26.06 -26.65 -10.44
C TRP A 288 26.58 -27.94 -11.06
N GLN A 289 27.60 -28.58 -10.45
CA GLN A 289 28.24 -29.76 -11.03
C GLN A 289 27.27 -30.95 -11.25
N PRO A 290 26.34 -31.27 -10.33
CA PRO A 290 25.39 -32.37 -10.56
C PRO A 290 24.55 -32.18 -11.82
N PHE A 291 24.09 -30.95 -12.08
CA PHE A 291 23.33 -30.60 -13.28
C PHE A 291 24.21 -30.64 -14.55
N LEU A 292 25.36 -29.96 -14.53
CA LEU A 292 26.26 -29.87 -15.69
C LEU A 292 26.84 -31.23 -16.08
N ASN A 293 27.11 -32.11 -15.11
CA ASN A 293 27.62 -33.45 -15.37
C ASN A 293 26.56 -34.37 -15.97
N ALA A 294 25.28 -34.21 -15.59
CA ALA A 294 24.20 -34.94 -16.25
C ALA A 294 24.10 -34.55 -17.74
N LEU A 295 24.18 -33.26 -18.05
CA LEU A 295 24.18 -32.77 -19.44
C LEU A 295 25.38 -33.27 -20.24
N LYS A 296 26.55 -33.46 -19.63
CA LYS A 296 27.73 -34.00 -20.33
C LYS A 296 27.43 -35.34 -21.03
N LYS A 297 26.61 -36.18 -20.39
CA LYS A 297 26.26 -37.51 -20.90
C LYS A 297 25.10 -37.44 -21.89
N ASP A 298 24.05 -36.70 -21.55
CA ASP A 298 22.77 -36.81 -22.22
C ASP A 298 22.55 -35.71 -23.28
N ALA A 299 23.26 -34.58 -23.17
CA ALA A 299 23.07 -33.38 -23.99
C ALA A 299 24.31 -32.44 -23.97
N PRO A 300 25.46 -32.84 -24.56
CA PRO A 300 26.72 -32.10 -24.44
C PRO A 300 26.69 -30.69 -25.03
N GLU A 301 25.88 -30.45 -26.07
CA GLU A 301 25.67 -29.12 -26.65
C GLU A 301 24.98 -28.17 -25.64
N TRP A 302 24.04 -28.70 -24.85
CA TRP A 302 23.35 -27.96 -23.79
C TRP A 302 24.26 -27.64 -22.62
N LYS A 303 25.22 -28.51 -22.30
CA LYS A 303 26.19 -28.25 -21.24
C LYS A 303 26.95 -26.94 -21.51
N LYS A 304 27.47 -26.76 -22.72
CA LYS A 304 28.24 -25.55 -23.08
C LYS A 304 27.37 -24.29 -22.97
N TYR A 305 26.15 -24.34 -23.49
CA TYR A 305 25.20 -23.24 -23.35
C TYR A 305 24.93 -22.91 -21.87
N SER A 306 24.66 -23.92 -21.05
CA SER A 306 24.40 -23.74 -19.62
C SER A 306 25.61 -23.16 -18.88
N GLU A 307 26.82 -23.61 -19.19
CA GLU A 307 28.06 -23.05 -18.64
C GLU A 307 28.20 -21.55 -18.94
N ASP A 308 27.99 -21.15 -20.20
CA ASP A 308 28.07 -19.74 -20.60
C ASP A 308 26.92 -18.90 -20.01
N PHE A 309 25.73 -19.48 -19.87
CA PHE A 309 24.58 -18.83 -19.24
C PHE A 309 24.83 -18.57 -17.75
N LEU A 310 25.31 -19.57 -17.00
CA LEU A 310 25.57 -19.44 -15.58
C LEU A 310 26.62 -18.37 -15.27
N ASP A 311 27.70 -18.31 -16.05
CA ASP A 311 28.72 -17.27 -15.86
C ASP A 311 28.18 -15.85 -16.12
N LYS A 312 27.22 -15.70 -17.04
CA LYS A 312 26.59 -14.41 -17.34
C LYS A 312 25.50 -14.00 -16.34
N MET A 313 24.86 -14.97 -15.69
CA MET A 313 23.83 -14.73 -14.67
C MET A 313 24.43 -14.40 -13.31
N ALA A 314 25.68 -14.77 -13.05
CA ALA A 314 26.34 -14.58 -11.77
C ALA A 314 26.83 -13.14 -11.54
N TRP A 315 25.92 -12.21 -11.27
CA TRP A 315 26.21 -10.77 -11.09
C TRP A 315 26.48 -10.36 -9.64
N MET A 316 26.03 -11.13 -8.63
CA MET A 316 26.08 -10.68 -7.23
C MET A 316 27.51 -10.41 -6.72
N GLN A 317 28.49 -11.17 -7.23
CA GLN A 317 29.90 -10.98 -6.88
C GLN A 317 30.46 -9.64 -7.39
N ASP A 318 29.87 -9.07 -8.43
CA ASP A 318 30.32 -7.82 -9.05
C ASP A 318 29.78 -6.58 -8.29
N VAL A 319 28.75 -6.75 -7.46
CA VAL A 319 28.16 -5.70 -6.61
C VAL A 319 28.97 -5.51 -5.33
N THR A 320 30.11 -4.85 -5.49
CA THR A 320 31.13 -4.70 -4.43
C THR A 320 30.73 -3.74 -3.31
N THR A 321 29.77 -2.83 -3.54
CA THR A 321 29.35 -1.83 -2.55
C THR A 321 28.45 -2.40 -1.45
N GLU A 322 27.60 -3.36 -1.80
CA GLU A 322 26.56 -3.91 -0.90
C GLU A 322 26.99 -5.20 -0.18
N LYS A 323 28.22 -5.69 -0.42
CA LYS A 323 28.77 -6.94 0.18
C LYS A 323 27.78 -8.11 0.18
N LEU A 324 27.21 -8.41 -0.99
CA LEU A 324 26.28 -9.53 -1.12
C LEU A 324 27.01 -10.87 -0.90
N GLY A 325 26.42 -11.73 -0.07
CA GLY A 325 26.94 -13.06 0.22
C GLY A 325 26.38 -14.14 -0.70
N PRO A 326 26.87 -15.39 -0.58
CA PRO A 326 26.43 -16.51 -1.42
C PRO A 326 24.97 -16.92 -1.20
N SER A 327 24.41 -16.62 -0.02
CA SER A 327 23.05 -17.00 0.36
C SER A 327 22.27 -15.78 0.85
N LEU A 328 21.05 -15.64 0.35
CA LEU A 328 20.14 -14.53 0.63
C LEU A 328 18.86 -15.06 1.27
N TRP A 329 18.22 -14.24 2.10
CA TRP A 329 16.81 -14.43 2.44
C TRP A 329 15.95 -14.08 1.24
N HIS A 330 15.02 -14.95 0.89
CA HIS A 330 13.99 -14.73 -0.13
C HIS A 330 12.61 -14.68 0.54
N MET A 331 11.88 -13.61 0.25
CA MET A 331 10.51 -13.40 0.71
C MET A 331 9.57 -13.35 -0.48
N HIS A 332 8.36 -13.88 -0.35
CA HIS A 332 7.36 -13.71 -1.40
C HIS A 332 7.02 -12.22 -1.55
N PRO A 333 7.27 -11.58 -2.72
CA PRO A 333 7.23 -10.13 -2.85
C PRO A 333 5.85 -9.55 -2.54
N ILE A 334 4.77 -10.17 -3.03
CA ILE A 334 3.41 -9.64 -2.78
C ILE A 334 2.95 -9.86 -1.34
N MET A 335 3.12 -11.07 -0.79
CA MET A 335 2.67 -11.39 0.57
C MET A 335 3.46 -10.59 1.62
N PHE A 336 4.79 -10.56 1.50
CA PHE A 336 5.64 -9.85 2.44
C PHE A 336 5.44 -8.33 2.34
N LEU A 337 5.64 -7.74 1.15
CA LEU A 337 5.47 -6.30 0.96
C LEU A 337 4.03 -5.87 1.25
N GLY A 338 3.04 -6.65 0.82
CA GLY A 338 1.63 -6.35 1.07
C GLY A 338 1.26 -6.34 2.55
N THR A 339 1.95 -7.12 3.39
CA THR A 339 1.74 -7.13 4.85
C THR A 339 2.35 -5.90 5.51
N ILE A 340 3.55 -5.50 5.11
CA ILE A 340 4.23 -4.32 5.68
C ILE A 340 3.80 -3.00 5.03
N LEU A 341 3.07 -3.06 3.91
CA LEU A 341 2.58 -1.88 3.20
C LEU A 341 1.62 -1.10 4.09
N GLN A 342 2.08 0.07 4.52
CA GLN A 342 1.27 1.05 5.22
C GLN A 342 0.13 1.53 4.31
N ARG A 343 -1.10 1.41 4.79
CA ARG A 343 -2.29 1.91 4.09
C ARG A 343 -2.90 3.04 4.90
N GLN A 344 -3.14 4.17 4.23
CA GLN A 344 -3.86 5.28 4.82
C GLN A 344 -5.24 4.84 5.29
N ARG A 345 -5.61 5.23 6.51
CA ARG A 345 -6.92 4.93 7.09
C ARG A 345 -7.89 6.06 6.78
N TYR A 346 -8.99 5.71 6.13
CA TYR A 346 -10.06 6.65 5.78
C TYR A 346 -11.34 6.29 6.51
N VAL A 347 -12.00 7.27 7.12
CA VAL A 347 -13.37 7.17 7.64
C VAL A 347 -14.25 8.07 6.80
N ILE A 348 -15.26 7.49 6.17
CA ILE A 348 -16.10 8.20 5.20
C ILE A 348 -17.53 8.29 5.74
N LYS A 349 -17.97 9.52 5.96
CA LYS A 349 -19.37 9.87 6.18
C LYS A 349 -19.98 10.27 4.84
N TYR A 350 -21.24 9.90 4.61
CA TYR A 350 -22.01 10.34 3.46
C TYR A 350 -23.10 11.31 3.92
N THR A 351 -23.19 12.49 3.27
CA THR A 351 -24.22 13.49 3.56
C THR A 351 -25.13 13.68 2.36
N ASN A 352 -26.42 13.41 2.55
CA ASN A 352 -27.44 13.58 1.52
C ASN A 352 -27.94 15.03 1.48
N TYR A 353 -28.03 15.60 0.28
CA TYR A 353 -28.56 16.93 0.03
C TYR A 353 -29.87 16.85 -0.76
N SER A 354 -30.79 17.76 -0.47
CA SER A 354 -32.09 17.83 -1.16
C SER A 354 -32.00 18.42 -2.56
N SER A 355 -30.91 19.11 -2.90
CA SER A 355 -30.64 19.65 -4.23
C SER A 355 -30.25 18.51 -5.18
N THR A 356 -30.72 18.56 -6.43
CA THR A 356 -30.18 17.73 -7.52
C THR A 356 -28.89 18.34 -8.05
N LEU A 357 -28.07 17.52 -8.72
CA LEU A 357 -26.84 17.99 -9.37
C LEU A 357 -27.15 19.07 -10.43
N ASP A 358 -28.18 18.86 -11.24
CA ASP A 358 -28.61 19.83 -12.28
C ASP A 358 -29.06 21.15 -11.68
N LEU A 359 -29.85 21.13 -10.59
CA LEU A 359 -30.25 22.35 -9.89
C LEU A 359 -29.05 23.09 -9.31
N ALA A 360 -28.07 22.35 -8.76
CA ALA A 360 -26.86 22.95 -8.25
C ALA A 360 -26.07 23.61 -9.39
N LEU A 361 -25.92 22.93 -10.52
CA LEU A 361 -25.23 23.41 -11.71
C LEU A 361 -25.92 24.65 -12.32
N ASP A 362 -27.25 24.65 -12.42
CA ASP A 362 -28.03 25.82 -12.87
C ASP A 362 -27.76 27.04 -12.02
N LYS A 363 -27.76 26.87 -10.68
CA LYS A 363 -27.46 27.95 -9.75
C LYS A 363 -26.03 28.45 -9.87
N GLN A 364 -25.06 27.57 -10.12
CA GLN A 364 -23.67 28.00 -10.38
C GLN A 364 -23.57 28.84 -11.65
N MET A 365 -24.17 28.38 -12.76
CA MET A 365 -24.10 29.09 -14.03
C MET A 365 -24.81 30.44 -13.99
N ALA A 366 -25.90 30.55 -13.21
CA ALA A 366 -26.65 31.79 -13.04
C ALA A 366 -25.84 32.93 -12.40
N LEU A 367 -24.78 32.63 -11.64
CA LEU A 367 -23.89 33.65 -11.06
C LEU A 367 -23.20 34.50 -12.12
N GLY A 368 -22.88 33.91 -13.27
CA GLY A 368 -22.23 34.57 -14.39
C GLY A 368 -23.17 35.36 -15.30
N SER A 369 -24.49 35.27 -15.14
CA SER A 369 -25.46 35.81 -16.11
C SER A 369 -25.46 37.34 -16.20
N ARG A 370 -25.12 38.05 -15.11
CA ARG A 370 -25.02 39.52 -15.11
C ARG A 370 -23.60 40.01 -15.39
N ASN A 371 -22.61 39.31 -14.86
CA ASN A 371 -21.20 39.57 -15.09
C ASN A 371 -20.48 38.20 -15.15
N PRO A 372 -19.90 37.83 -16.30
CA PRO A 372 -19.19 36.55 -16.44
C PRO A 372 -18.07 36.36 -15.39
N LEU A 373 -17.48 37.46 -14.89
CA LEU A 373 -16.44 37.43 -13.85
C LEU A 373 -16.97 37.10 -12.43
N HIS A 374 -18.29 37.01 -12.24
CA HIS A 374 -18.88 36.54 -10.97
C HIS A 374 -19.27 35.06 -11.03
N GLY A 375 -19.25 34.45 -12.22
CA GLY A 375 -19.53 33.03 -12.41
C GLY A 375 -18.32 32.13 -12.15
N PRO A 376 -18.51 30.80 -12.30
CA PRO A 376 -17.42 29.83 -12.28
C PRO A 376 -16.34 30.15 -13.31
N GLN A 377 -15.08 30.10 -12.90
CA GLN A 377 -13.92 30.48 -13.71
C GLN A 377 -12.77 29.47 -13.59
N ILE A 378 -11.78 29.59 -14.46
CA ILE A 378 -10.50 28.87 -14.35
C ILE A 378 -9.34 29.80 -14.68
N GLY A 379 -8.20 29.60 -14.02
CA GLY A 379 -6.98 30.37 -14.29
C GLY A 379 -6.39 30.05 -15.66
N THR A 380 -5.96 31.08 -16.37
CA THR A 380 -5.25 31.02 -17.66
C THR A 380 -4.04 31.94 -17.61
N ASN A 381 -3.18 31.89 -18.65
CA ASN A 381 -2.04 32.80 -18.78
C ASN A 381 -2.44 34.29 -18.86
N LEU A 382 -3.71 34.59 -19.13
CA LEU A 382 -4.27 35.94 -19.25
C LEU A 382 -5.15 36.32 -18.04
N GLY A 383 -5.14 35.52 -16.98
CA GLY A 383 -6.00 35.69 -15.81
C GLY A 383 -7.16 34.69 -15.78
N PHE A 384 -8.19 34.96 -14.97
CA PHE A 384 -9.34 34.07 -14.83
C PHE A 384 -10.35 34.26 -15.97
N ALA A 385 -10.78 33.14 -16.56
CA ALA A 385 -11.74 33.12 -17.66
C ALA A 385 -13.00 32.31 -17.27
N PRO A 386 -14.20 32.72 -17.71
CA PRO A 386 -15.43 31.95 -17.54
C PRO A 386 -15.32 30.55 -18.19
N VAL A 387 -16.00 29.56 -17.61
CA VAL A 387 -15.97 28.17 -18.11
C VAL A 387 -17.35 27.67 -18.55
N SER A 388 -17.38 26.64 -19.41
CA SER A 388 -18.62 26.03 -19.88
C SER A 388 -19.34 25.25 -18.78
N ARG A 389 -20.65 25.02 -18.96
CA ARG A 389 -21.47 24.22 -18.04
C ARG A 389 -20.90 22.82 -17.86
N GLU A 390 -20.47 22.18 -18.93
CA GLU A 390 -19.91 20.82 -18.92
C GLU A 390 -18.62 20.79 -18.10
N ARG A 391 -17.80 21.84 -18.24
CA ARG A 391 -16.58 21.98 -17.45
C ARG A 391 -16.89 22.24 -15.98
N VAL A 392 -17.94 22.99 -15.63
CA VAL A 392 -18.34 23.13 -14.22
C VAL A 392 -18.83 21.79 -13.66
N SER A 393 -19.65 21.06 -14.43
CA SER A 393 -20.18 19.76 -14.05
C SER A 393 -19.07 18.77 -13.67
N SER A 394 -17.96 18.74 -14.42
CA SER A 394 -16.86 17.81 -14.13
C SER A 394 -16.19 18.03 -12.77
N TYR A 395 -16.20 19.26 -12.23
CA TYR A 395 -15.64 19.59 -10.91
C TYR A 395 -16.69 19.59 -9.79
N LEU A 396 -17.96 19.78 -10.15
CA LEU A 396 -19.05 19.83 -9.19
C LEU A 396 -19.52 18.41 -8.84
N ASP A 397 -19.57 17.48 -9.79
CA ASP A 397 -20.12 16.15 -9.54
C ASP A 397 -19.21 15.28 -8.64
N PRO A 398 -19.66 14.93 -7.42
CA PRO A 398 -18.88 14.09 -6.51
C PRO A 398 -18.60 12.69 -7.09
N ILE A 399 -19.40 12.17 -8.02
CA ILE A 399 -19.19 10.81 -8.57
C ILE A 399 -17.87 10.68 -9.34
N ASN A 400 -17.29 11.79 -9.79
CA ASN A 400 -16.06 11.82 -10.56
C ASN A 400 -14.79 11.56 -9.72
N TYR A 401 -14.92 11.45 -8.40
CA TYR A 401 -13.78 11.34 -7.49
C TYR A 401 -13.72 9.97 -6.80
N GLU A 402 -12.99 9.03 -7.38
CA GLU A 402 -12.81 7.70 -6.79
C GLU A 402 -12.21 7.76 -5.37
N ILE A 403 -12.82 7.03 -4.44
CA ILE A 403 -12.33 6.89 -3.06
C ILE A 403 -11.12 5.96 -3.04
N GLY A 404 -9.99 6.44 -2.49
CA GLY A 404 -8.84 5.60 -2.14
C GLY A 404 -7.51 6.09 -2.73
N GLU A 405 -7.43 6.17 -4.06
CA GLU A 405 -6.19 6.50 -4.80
C GLU A 405 -6.25 7.87 -5.51
N ASN A 406 -7.35 8.62 -5.40
CA ASN A 406 -7.50 9.93 -6.06
C ASN A 406 -7.11 11.10 -5.13
N PRO A 407 -6.06 11.89 -5.43
CA PRO A 407 -5.71 13.08 -4.64
C PRO A 407 -6.88 14.06 -4.48
N ASN A 408 -7.74 14.18 -5.48
CA ASN A 408 -8.87 15.09 -5.47
C ASN A 408 -9.95 14.68 -4.46
N MET A 409 -9.95 13.45 -3.92
CA MET A 409 -10.87 13.08 -2.85
C MET A 409 -10.65 13.91 -1.57
N PHE A 410 -9.45 14.48 -1.39
CA PHE A 410 -9.11 15.31 -0.22
C PHE A 410 -9.89 16.63 -0.18
N GLN A 411 -10.60 16.99 -1.24
CA GLN A 411 -11.58 18.08 -1.16
C GLN A 411 -12.75 17.79 -0.22
N PHE A 412 -13.02 16.50 0.05
CA PHE A 412 -14.07 16.05 0.97
C PHE A 412 -13.54 15.82 2.40
N MET A 413 -12.26 16.06 2.66
CA MET A 413 -11.68 15.92 4.00
C MET A 413 -12.32 16.92 4.97
N ILE A 414 -12.66 16.45 6.17
CA ILE A 414 -13.19 17.29 7.26
C ILE A 414 -12.06 18.17 7.79
N LEU A 415 -12.27 19.49 7.78
CA LEU A 415 -11.25 20.50 8.09
C LEU A 415 -11.30 20.99 9.54
N THR A 416 -12.30 20.58 10.32
CA THR A 416 -12.62 21.08 11.68
C THR A 416 -12.00 20.25 12.80
N SER A 417 -10.85 19.62 12.54
CA SER A 417 -10.11 18.86 13.55
C SER A 417 -8.63 18.79 13.26
N TYR A 418 -7.82 19.03 14.29
CA TYR A 418 -6.40 18.69 14.31
C TYR A 418 -6.23 17.17 14.47
N ILE A 419 -5.47 16.53 13.59
CA ILE A 419 -5.32 15.05 13.58
C ILE A 419 -3.91 14.56 13.96
N GLY A 420 -2.96 15.47 14.15
CA GLY A 420 -1.62 15.18 14.64
C GLY A 420 -0.73 14.42 13.65
N ILE A 421 -0.66 14.86 12.39
CA ILE A 421 0.27 14.28 11.42
C ILE A 421 1.74 14.51 11.81
N PRO A 422 2.70 13.68 11.33
CA PRO A 422 4.11 13.89 11.59
C PRO A 422 4.61 15.25 11.09
N LYS A 423 5.42 15.95 11.90
CA LYS A 423 6.06 17.22 11.50
C LYS A 423 6.84 17.08 10.18
N SER A 424 7.46 15.92 9.94
CA SER A 424 8.17 15.61 8.70
C SER A 424 7.28 15.59 7.46
N ALA A 425 5.98 15.24 7.60
CA ALA A 425 5.02 15.31 6.50
C ALA A 425 4.76 16.77 6.11
N ILE A 426 4.55 17.65 7.10
CA ILE A 426 4.38 19.11 6.90
C ILE A 426 5.64 19.71 6.28
N ALA A 427 6.82 19.42 6.86
CA ALA A 427 8.10 19.92 6.36
C ALA A 427 8.31 19.60 4.88
N SER A 428 7.85 18.42 4.44
CA SER A 428 8.06 17.98 3.08
C SER A 428 7.28 18.77 2.01
N VAL A 429 6.20 19.46 2.40
CA VAL A 429 5.46 20.35 1.49
C VAL A 429 5.84 21.82 1.68
N LEU A 430 6.30 22.22 2.87
CA LEU A 430 6.77 23.59 3.15
C LEU A 430 8.15 23.88 2.57
N LYS A 431 9.00 22.85 2.40
CA LYS A 431 10.32 23.01 1.82
C LYS A 431 10.25 23.69 0.44
N GLY A 432 10.96 24.81 0.29
CA GLY A 432 10.98 25.62 -0.93
C GLY A 432 9.76 26.53 -1.13
N GLN A 433 8.84 26.64 -0.16
CA GLN A 433 7.65 27.51 -0.24
C GLN A 433 7.92 28.92 0.33
N GLY A 434 9.07 29.52 -0.03
CA GLY A 434 9.42 30.89 0.34
C GLY A 434 9.38 31.13 1.86
N ILE A 435 8.62 32.14 2.29
CA ILE A 435 8.54 32.53 3.71
C ILE A 435 7.92 31.46 4.63
N LEU A 436 7.24 30.46 4.05
CA LEU A 436 6.62 29.37 4.77
C LEU A 436 7.60 28.22 5.08
N ASP A 437 8.78 28.20 4.46
CA ASP A 437 9.80 27.17 4.70
C ASP A 437 10.28 27.20 6.18
N GLY A 438 10.35 26.03 6.81
CA GLY A 438 10.74 25.86 8.21
C GLY A 438 9.71 26.38 9.23
N LYS A 439 8.45 26.62 8.84
CA LYS A 439 7.38 27.12 9.73
C LYS A 439 6.43 26.05 10.24
N GLU A 440 6.85 24.79 10.27
CA GLU A 440 5.99 23.66 10.65
C GLU A 440 5.39 23.84 12.06
N ASP A 441 6.20 24.30 13.02
CA ASP A 441 5.75 24.46 14.40
C ASP A 441 4.66 25.53 14.54
N ALA A 442 4.73 26.61 13.75
CA ALA A 442 3.71 27.65 13.73
C ALA A 442 2.38 27.11 13.18
N PHE A 443 2.41 26.31 12.11
CA PHE A 443 1.21 25.66 11.59
C PHE A 443 0.62 24.64 12.56
N ILE A 444 1.47 23.83 13.23
CA ILE A 444 1.02 22.87 14.24
C ILE A 444 0.36 23.59 15.41
N GLN A 445 0.96 24.68 15.89
CA GLN A 445 0.40 25.50 16.96
C GLN A 445 -0.95 26.10 16.53
N ALA A 446 -1.00 26.74 15.36
CA ALA A 446 -2.20 27.35 14.80
C ALA A 446 -3.35 26.35 14.68
N ALA A 447 -3.07 25.13 14.19
CA ALA A 447 -4.04 24.06 14.03
C ALA A 447 -4.62 23.61 15.37
N LYS A 448 -3.78 23.43 16.39
CA LYS A 448 -4.19 23.05 17.76
C LYS A 448 -5.06 24.12 18.41
N GLU A 449 -4.62 25.38 18.36
CA GLU A 449 -5.31 26.50 19.03
C GLU A 449 -6.69 26.78 18.43
N ASN A 450 -6.84 26.59 17.12
CA ASN A 450 -8.08 26.90 16.40
C ASN A 450 -8.95 25.67 16.11
N ASN A 451 -8.51 24.46 16.50
CA ASN A 451 -9.14 23.19 16.14
C ASN A 451 -9.42 23.08 14.62
N VAL A 452 -8.41 23.38 13.83
CA VAL A 452 -8.43 23.30 12.37
C VAL A 452 -7.44 22.25 11.91
N ASN A 453 -7.74 21.57 10.81
CA ASN A 453 -6.85 20.58 10.24
C ASN A 453 -5.54 21.22 9.75
N GLU A 454 -4.42 20.71 10.24
CA GLU A 454 -3.08 21.24 9.98
C GLU A 454 -2.68 21.12 8.51
N MET A 455 -3.10 20.07 7.81
CA MET A 455 -2.82 19.91 6.37
C MET A 455 -3.56 20.97 5.56
N TYR A 456 -4.78 21.31 5.96
CA TYR A 456 -5.55 22.36 5.32
C TYR A 456 -4.92 23.74 5.54
N LEU A 457 -4.53 24.10 6.76
CA LEU A 457 -3.88 25.40 7.01
C LEU A 457 -2.61 25.57 6.16
N VAL A 458 -1.80 24.52 6.05
CA VAL A 458 -0.59 24.52 5.23
C VAL A 458 -0.91 24.66 3.75
N ALA A 459 -1.81 23.81 3.22
CA ALA A 459 -2.21 23.88 1.82
C ALA A 459 -2.79 25.27 1.48
N HIS A 460 -3.65 25.76 2.36
CA HIS A 460 -4.34 27.04 2.20
C HIS A 460 -3.33 28.18 2.16
N ALA A 461 -2.40 28.27 3.10
CA ALA A 461 -1.34 29.27 3.08
C ALA A 461 -0.49 29.18 1.81
N ILE A 462 -0.08 27.98 1.37
CA ILE A 462 0.72 27.82 0.13
C ILE A 462 -0.02 28.39 -1.07
N VAL A 463 -1.31 28.08 -1.23
CA VAL A 463 -2.11 28.54 -2.37
C VAL A 463 -2.36 30.05 -2.30
N GLU A 464 -2.80 30.56 -1.15
CA GLU A 464 -3.17 31.98 -0.98
C GLU A 464 -1.96 32.93 -1.06
N THR A 465 -0.74 32.42 -0.83
CA THR A 465 0.49 33.21 -0.89
C THR A 465 1.28 33.03 -2.18
N GLY A 466 0.76 32.26 -3.15
CA GLY A 466 1.50 31.93 -4.36
C GLY A 466 2.84 31.27 -4.04
N HIS A 467 2.82 30.18 -3.27
CA HIS A 467 4.02 29.46 -2.81
C HIS A 467 4.93 30.25 -1.86
N GLY A 468 4.33 31.09 -1.01
CA GLY A 468 5.04 31.86 0.02
C GLY A 468 5.85 33.04 -0.52
N THR A 469 5.61 33.46 -1.76
CA THR A 469 6.36 34.55 -2.40
C THR A 469 5.54 35.80 -2.67
N SER A 470 4.23 35.81 -2.37
CA SER A 470 3.41 37.00 -2.60
C SER A 470 3.91 38.19 -1.77
N THR A 471 3.72 39.41 -2.30
CA THR A 471 4.09 40.65 -1.61
C THR A 471 3.46 40.72 -0.21
N LEU A 472 2.19 40.30 -0.08
CA LEU A 472 1.47 40.32 1.19
C LEU A 472 2.05 39.32 2.21
N ALA A 473 2.49 38.15 1.75
CA ALA A 473 3.10 37.12 2.58
C ALA A 473 4.54 37.42 2.99
N THR A 474 5.31 38.09 2.13
CA THR A 474 6.74 38.40 2.36
C THR A 474 6.96 39.66 3.22
N GLY A 475 5.88 40.33 3.61
CA GLY A 475 5.87 41.40 4.60
C GLY A 475 5.86 42.80 3.98
N ASN A 476 5.03 43.69 4.53
CA ASN A 476 4.90 45.08 4.08
C ASN A 476 5.01 46.05 5.24
N ARG A 477 5.53 47.25 4.97
CA ARG A 477 5.71 48.28 5.99
C ARG A 477 4.41 49.03 6.27
N TYR A 478 4.09 49.19 7.55
CA TYR A 478 3.02 50.06 8.03
C TYR A 478 3.50 50.76 9.32
N ASN A 479 3.42 52.10 9.38
CA ASN A 479 3.87 52.91 10.52
C ASN A 479 5.27 52.53 11.07
N GLY A 480 6.22 52.23 10.17
CA GLY A 480 7.61 51.94 10.54
C GLY A 480 7.93 50.49 10.91
N ARG A 481 6.93 49.60 11.01
CA ARG A 481 7.12 48.15 11.26
C ARG A 481 6.69 47.31 10.05
N THR A 482 7.22 46.11 9.93
CA THR A 482 6.86 45.15 8.88
C THR A 482 5.80 44.20 9.41
N TYR A 483 4.77 43.93 8.61
CA TYR A 483 3.68 43.02 8.95
C TYR A 483 3.43 42.02 7.83
N TYR A 484 3.06 40.80 8.21
CA TYR A 484 2.92 39.64 7.33
C TYR A 484 1.47 39.17 7.30
N ASN A 485 1.01 38.65 6.16
CA ASN A 485 -0.31 38.05 6.05
C ASN A 485 -0.30 36.89 5.04
N VAL A 486 -0.42 35.68 5.55
CA VAL A 486 -0.22 34.42 4.80
C VAL A 486 -1.51 33.74 4.36
N TYR A 487 -2.66 34.39 4.58
CA TYR A 487 -3.98 33.87 4.23
C TYR A 487 -4.85 34.88 3.48
N GLY A 488 -4.30 36.04 3.11
CA GLY A 488 -5.05 37.10 2.42
C GLY A 488 -6.17 37.72 3.25
N VAL A 489 -6.16 37.59 4.58
CA VAL A 489 -7.26 38.05 5.43
C VAL A 489 -7.32 39.57 5.43
N GLY A 490 -8.51 40.13 5.14
CA GLY A 490 -8.70 41.58 5.06
C GLY A 490 -8.09 42.24 3.80
N ALA A 491 -7.70 41.44 2.81
CA ALA A 491 -7.26 41.94 1.51
C ALA A 491 -8.46 42.02 0.54
N TYR A 492 -8.79 43.22 0.06
CA TYR A 492 -9.91 43.46 -0.87
C TYR A 492 -9.40 43.79 -2.28
N ASP A 493 -10.17 43.40 -3.29
CA ASP A 493 -9.82 43.65 -4.70
C ASP A 493 -9.53 45.14 -4.95
N GLY A 494 -8.41 45.41 -5.66
CA GLY A 494 -7.93 46.76 -5.96
C GLY A 494 -7.06 47.41 -4.89
N VAL A 495 -7.15 46.99 -3.61
CA VAL A 495 -6.38 47.54 -2.48
C VAL A 495 -5.79 46.45 -1.56
N ALA A 496 -5.62 45.25 -2.10
CA ALA A 496 -5.32 44.02 -1.36
C ALA A 496 -4.08 44.13 -0.47
N VAL A 497 -2.98 44.68 -0.99
CA VAL A 497 -1.73 44.80 -0.24
C VAL A 497 -1.86 45.80 0.92
N SER A 498 -2.42 46.99 0.68
CA SER A 498 -2.51 48.03 1.71
C SER A 498 -3.48 47.64 2.83
N GLU A 499 -4.68 47.15 2.49
CA GLU A 499 -5.67 46.76 3.50
C GLU A 499 -5.30 45.47 4.21
N GLY A 500 -4.73 44.49 3.49
CA GLY A 500 -4.20 43.27 4.12
C GLY A 500 -3.06 43.57 5.10
N THR A 501 -2.20 44.54 4.78
CA THR A 501 -1.12 44.99 5.69
C THR A 501 -1.68 45.74 6.89
N ARG A 502 -2.68 46.61 6.70
CA ARG A 502 -3.35 47.32 7.80
C ARG A 502 -4.05 46.34 8.75
N PHE A 503 -4.68 45.30 8.21
CA PHE A 503 -5.29 44.23 8.99
C PHE A 503 -4.23 43.46 9.80
N ALA A 504 -3.12 43.09 9.17
CA ALA A 504 -2.00 42.42 9.85
C ALA A 504 -1.42 43.30 10.97
N ALA A 505 -1.28 44.60 10.73
CA ALA A 505 -0.82 45.55 11.73
C ALA A 505 -1.75 45.65 12.94
N LYS A 506 -3.06 45.70 12.71
CA LYS A 506 -4.09 45.73 13.77
C LYS A 506 -4.03 44.49 14.66
N ASN A 507 -3.65 43.34 14.11
CA ASN A 507 -3.57 42.06 14.81
C ASN A 507 -2.14 41.72 15.29
N ASN A 508 -1.19 42.65 15.18
CA ASN A 508 0.22 42.47 15.57
C ASN A 508 0.90 41.27 14.89
N TRP A 509 0.65 41.05 13.60
CA TRP A 509 1.33 40.01 12.82
C TRP A 509 2.68 40.51 12.29
N ASP A 510 3.59 40.82 13.21
CA ASP A 510 4.92 41.40 12.93
C ASP A 510 6.02 40.35 12.69
N THR A 511 5.64 39.07 12.67
CA THR A 511 6.47 37.94 12.25
C THR A 511 5.65 36.98 11.36
N PRO A 512 6.29 36.18 10.48
CA PRO A 512 5.61 35.14 9.72
C PRO A 512 4.85 34.15 10.61
N GLU A 513 5.42 33.76 11.75
CA GLU A 513 4.82 32.86 12.72
C GLU A 513 3.56 33.47 13.34
N ALA A 514 3.61 34.74 13.75
CA ALA A 514 2.42 35.44 14.27
C ALA A 514 1.32 35.55 13.20
N ALA A 515 1.67 35.74 11.93
CA ALA A 515 0.71 35.76 10.83
C ALA A 515 0.09 34.39 10.56
N ILE A 516 0.86 33.30 10.67
CA ILE A 516 0.35 31.92 10.56
C ILE A 516 -0.62 31.62 11.71
N ILE A 517 -0.18 31.85 12.95
CA ILE A 517 -0.95 31.51 14.15
C ILE A 517 -2.21 32.36 14.25
N GLY A 518 -2.06 33.69 14.15
CA GLY A 518 -3.17 34.62 14.25
C GLY A 518 -4.11 34.57 13.05
N GLY A 519 -3.57 34.31 11.85
CA GLY A 519 -4.36 34.23 10.63
C GLY A 519 -5.25 32.99 10.53
N ALA A 520 -4.82 31.86 11.10
CA ALA A 520 -5.60 30.61 11.11
C ALA A 520 -6.98 30.74 11.77
N ALA A 521 -7.13 31.65 12.75
CA ALA A 521 -8.42 31.95 13.36
C ALA A 521 -9.43 32.57 12.38
N PHE A 522 -8.96 33.10 11.25
CA PHE A 522 -9.78 33.80 10.26
C PHE A 522 -10.02 33.00 8.98
N THR A 523 -9.17 32.02 8.65
CA THR A 523 -9.18 31.31 7.36
C THR A 523 -10.52 30.64 7.06
N SER A 524 -11.29 30.28 8.10
CA SER A 524 -12.44 29.38 7.89
C SER A 524 -13.59 29.50 8.88
N THR A 525 -13.50 30.38 9.89
CA THR A 525 -14.51 30.50 10.96
C THR A 525 -15.90 30.83 10.41
N ASN A 526 -15.96 31.64 9.34
CA ASN A 526 -17.23 31.99 8.67
C ASN A 526 -17.84 30.82 7.88
N PHE A 527 -17.04 29.85 7.43
CA PHE A 527 -17.48 28.70 6.66
C PHE A 527 -17.82 27.51 7.56
N PHE A 528 -16.96 27.22 8.54
CA PHE A 528 -17.13 26.09 9.46
C PHE A 528 -18.39 26.24 10.32
N SER A 529 -18.68 27.45 10.80
CA SER A 529 -19.91 27.75 11.57
C SER A 529 -21.20 27.56 10.76
N ARG A 530 -21.12 27.49 9.43
CA ARG A 530 -22.25 27.26 8.51
C ARG A 530 -22.29 25.82 7.97
N GLY A 531 -21.46 24.92 8.51
CA GLY A 531 -21.37 23.54 8.06
C GLY A 531 -20.62 23.35 6.74
N GLN A 532 -19.87 24.36 6.28
CA GLN A 532 -18.96 24.24 5.13
C GLN A 532 -17.56 23.82 5.62
N ASP A 533 -17.49 22.63 6.21
CA ASP A 533 -16.33 22.04 6.88
C ASP A 533 -15.45 21.16 5.98
N THR A 534 -15.64 21.24 4.65
CA THR A 534 -14.78 20.61 3.63
C THR A 534 -14.48 21.61 2.53
N LEU A 535 -13.36 21.46 1.82
CA LEU A 535 -13.00 22.31 0.67
C LEU A 535 -14.12 22.30 -0.39
N TYR A 536 -14.71 21.14 -0.63
CA TYR A 536 -15.86 20.99 -1.52
C TYR A 536 -17.04 21.86 -1.08
N LYS A 537 -17.43 21.78 0.20
CA LYS A 537 -18.56 22.57 0.72
C LYS A 537 -18.25 24.07 0.71
N MET A 538 -17.00 24.46 0.97
CA MET A 538 -16.56 25.86 0.87
C MET A 538 -16.63 26.38 -0.57
N ARG A 539 -16.29 25.55 -1.57
CA ARG A 539 -16.34 25.94 -2.99
C ARG A 539 -17.75 25.92 -3.56
N TRP A 540 -18.51 24.85 -3.32
CA TRP A 540 -19.75 24.58 -4.07
C TRP A 540 -21.03 24.83 -3.27
N ASN A 541 -20.94 24.77 -1.94
CA ASN A 541 -22.07 24.86 -1.01
C ASN A 541 -23.27 23.99 -1.42
N PRO A 542 -23.17 22.65 -1.37
CA PRO A 542 -24.26 21.76 -1.78
C PRO A 542 -25.59 21.99 -1.02
N GLN A 543 -25.52 22.48 0.23
CA GLN A 543 -26.68 22.85 1.03
C GLN A 543 -27.46 24.04 0.44
N SER A 544 -26.76 24.98 -0.20
CA SER A 544 -27.34 26.15 -0.84
C SER A 544 -26.49 26.55 -2.05
N PRO A 545 -26.62 25.82 -3.18
CA PRO A 545 -25.73 26.01 -4.32
C PRO A 545 -25.74 27.44 -4.84
N GLY A 546 -24.57 27.96 -5.22
CA GLY A 546 -24.39 29.34 -5.65
C GLY A 546 -24.30 30.38 -4.53
N VAL A 547 -24.45 30.00 -3.26
CA VAL A 547 -24.43 30.93 -2.13
C VAL A 547 -23.17 30.73 -1.28
N HIS A 548 -22.58 31.82 -0.79
CA HIS A 548 -21.47 31.80 0.18
C HIS A 548 -20.33 30.85 -0.20
N GLN A 549 -19.65 31.20 -1.30
CA GLN A 549 -18.54 30.42 -1.85
C GLN A 549 -17.21 31.09 -1.54
N TYR A 550 -16.21 30.27 -1.28
CA TYR A 550 -14.86 30.77 -1.01
C TYR A 550 -14.18 31.35 -2.26
N ALA A 551 -14.41 30.75 -3.42
CA ALA A 551 -13.73 31.12 -4.66
C ALA A 551 -14.61 30.92 -5.90
N THR A 552 -14.31 31.66 -6.96
CA THR A 552 -14.91 31.48 -8.30
C THR A 552 -14.19 30.40 -9.12
N ALA A 553 -12.92 30.15 -8.83
CA ALA A 553 -12.10 29.15 -9.53
C ALA A 553 -12.65 27.73 -9.30
N ILE A 554 -13.04 27.02 -10.37
CA ILE A 554 -13.64 25.68 -10.28
C ILE A 554 -12.68 24.63 -9.70
N ASN A 555 -11.38 24.81 -9.91
CA ASN A 555 -10.33 23.91 -9.47
C ASN A 555 -9.71 24.31 -8.12
N TRP A 556 -10.27 25.30 -7.42
CA TRP A 556 -9.72 25.76 -6.14
C TRP A 556 -9.63 24.62 -5.11
N ALA A 557 -10.70 23.83 -4.97
CA ALA A 557 -10.73 22.73 -4.02
C ALA A 557 -9.73 21.61 -4.39
N GLU A 558 -9.61 21.27 -5.67
CA GLU A 558 -8.65 20.26 -6.16
C GLU A 558 -7.19 20.70 -5.96
N THR A 559 -6.89 21.99 -6.19
CA THR A 559 -5.54 22.54 -6.02
C THR A 559 -5.06 22.34 -4.58
N GLN A 560 -5.91 22.71 -3.61
CA GLN A 560 -5.67 22.49 -2.18
C GLN A 560 -5.57 21.00 -1.84
N ALA A 561 -6.52 20.19 -2.34
CA ALA A 561 -6.58 18.75 -2.11
C ALA A 561 -5.29 18.03 -2.54
N SER A 562 -4.70 18.44 -3.66
CA SER A 562 -3.44 17.87 -4.15
C SER A 562 -2.25 18.09 -3.19
N ILE A 563 -2.22 19.22 -2.47
CA ILE A 563 -1.19 19.52 -1.46
C ILE A 563 -1.46 18.74 -0.18
N ILE A 564 -2.72 18.67 0.25
CA ILE A 564 -3.15 17.88 1.40
C ILE A 564 -2.78 16.40 1.20
N TYR A 565 -3.04 15.85 0.01
CA TYR A 565 -2.69 14.48 -0.34
C TYR A 565 -1.19 14.17 -0.14
N LYS A 566 -0.29 15.10 -0.50
CA LYS A 566 1.16 14.93 -0.32
C LYS A 566 1.57 14.80 1.16
N MET A 567 0.87 15.47 2.08
CA MET A 567 1.06 15.29 3.51
C MET A 567 0.42 14.00 4.02
N ALA A 568 -0.78 13.69 3.53
CA ALA A 568 -1.52 12.50 3.91
C ALA A 568 -0.74 11.21 3.61
N VAL A 569 -0.18 11.04 2.41
CA VAL A 569 0.60 9.83 2.06
C VAL A 569 1.85 9.61 2.90
N LYS A 570 2.31 10.66 3.61
CA LYS A 570 3.43 10.60 4.57
C LYS A 570 2.98 10.46 6.02
N SER A 571 1.68 10.26 6.23
CA SER A 571 1.01 10.16 7.52
C SER A 571 0.10 8.91 7.59
N PRO A 572 0.60 7.71 7.19
CA PRO A 572 -0.25 6.53 7.02
C PRO A 572 -0.87 5.99 8.32
N ASP A 573 -0.28 6.32 9.47
CA ASP A 573 -0.80 5.93 10.78
C ASP A 573 -1.96 6.82 11.26
N ASN A 574 -2.17 7.99 10.64
CA ASN A 574 -3.25 8.90 10.99
C ASN A 574 -4.56 8.47 10.31
N THR A 575 -5.67 8.51 11.04
CA THR A 575 -7.01 8.34 10.45
C THR A 575 -7.47 9.68 9.88
N ILE A 576 -7.87 9.69 8.61
CA ILE A 576 -8.38 10.88 7.93
C ILE A 576 -9.89 10.74 7.72
N TYR A 577 -10.62 11.77 8.10
CA TYR A 577 -12.08 11.80 8.07
C TYR A 577 -12.58 12.58 6.85
N PHE A 578 -13.57 12.02 6.17
CA PHE A 578 -14.18 12.60 4.97
C PHE A 578 -15.68 12.73 5.15
N ASP A 579 -16.26 13.78 4.56
CA ASP A 579 -17.71 13.94 4.39
C ASP A 579 -18.05 14.08 2.91
N TYR A 580 -18.54 12.98 2.35
CA TYR A 580 -18.83 12.83 0.93
C TYR A 580 -20.27 13.29 0.61
N PRO A 581 -20.44 14.30 -0.26
CA PRO A 581 -21.76 14.80 -0.64
C PRO A 581 -22.49 13.86 -1.60
N ILE A 582 -23.78 13.64 -1.36
CA ILE A 582 -24.70 12.92 -2.24
C ILE A 582 -25.85 13.86 -2.61
N TYR A 583 -25.94 14.26 -3.88
CA TYR A 583 -27.07 15.04 -4.39
C TYR A 583 -28.32 14.16 -4.56
N ALA A 584 -29.49 14.77 -4.48
CA ALA A 584 -30.75 14.12 -4.78
C ALA A 584 -30.76 13.63 -6.24
N ARG A 585 -31.41 12.48 -6.45
CA ARG A 585 -31.63 11.89 -7.77
C ARG A 585 -32.90 12.42 -8.43
#